data_AF-A0A8T0ZRV1-F1
#
_entry.id   AF-A0A8T0ZRV1-F1
#
_cell.length_a   1.000
_cell.length_b   1.000
_cell.length_c   1.000
_cell.angle_alpha   90.00
_cell.angle_beta   90.00
_cell.angle_gamma   90.00
#
_symmetry.space_group_name_H-M   'P 1'
#
loop_
_entity.id
_entity.type
_entity.pdbx_description
1 polymer ?
#
loop_
_entity_poly.entity_id
_entity_poly.type
_entity_poly.pdbx_seq_one_letter_code
_entity_poly.pdbx_strand_id
1 'polypeptide(L)'
;MSGFPNDSKALSVLLGFQREIRAFIASSDQCNLSRASWWFYRSARSPGHAGSWPTDEELNALVQRLHARLARGRGHHDVCKKRARMRLSVAQVRVLLRDLLLVASGLRPSCLVDCCALTKELAGLLLGCLADEHELYHKWLEASQVRAVLLDGNVFFVNVDAFVREKMVTGLHYQMYVDVSASLDRPTRISNSSKAEASRLQAFAVWTVSACKELLPSTSQVLEMKRPSTLNATTLAGILLCYPCVYDMLVDGDEAVDEWSEQENCLALCPLFLLQTAALLPQQQLEIALHEFSVPQHLLEDCNDEEQEQELDRHVDLSPLLKLLRARCLLQLQRSIDHSCLASSIQAQVHVHTRKLHHVAL
;
A
#
# COMPACT_ATOMS: atom_id res chain seq x y z
N MET A 1 -19.36 15.03 15.32
CA MET A 1 -19.57 13.88 16.21
C MET A 1 -18.39 12.94 16.06
N SER A 2 -17.74 12.68 17.18
CA SER A 2 -16.50 11.92 17.38
C SER A 2 -16.73 10.42 17.24
N GLY A 3 -15.79 9.73 16.60
CA GLY A 3 -15.73 8.26 16.62
C GLY A 3 -14.99 7.71 15.42
N PHE A 4 -13.66 7.78 15.44
CA PHE A 4 -12.88 6.79 14.69
C PHE A 4 -13.01 5.45 15.44
N PRO A 5 -13.09 4.30 14.76
CA PRO A 5 -13.82 3.15 15.28
C PRO A 5 -13.02 2.23 16.22
N ASN A 6 -11.88 2.68 16.74
CA ASN A 6 -10.96 1.81 17.46
C ASN A 6 -11.46 1.42 18.86
N ASP A 7 -12.40 2.17 19.44
CA ASP A 7 -12.93 1.86 20.78
C ASP A 7 -14.18 0.96 20.74
N SER A 8 -14.76 0.73 19.56
CA SER A 8 -15.97 -0.08 19.45
C SER A 8 -15.63 -1.48 18.95
N LYS A 9 -15.44 -2.41 19.90
CA LYS A 9 -15.39 -3.86 19.62
C LYS A 9 -16.57 -4.31 18.74
N ALA A 10 -17.74 -3.68 18.91
CA ALA A 10 -18.91 -3.94 18.09
C ALA A 10 -18.70 -3.57 16.62
N LEU A 11 -17.99 -2.49 16.31
CA LEU A 11 -17.75 -2.05 14.93
C LEU A 11 -16.68 -2.91 14.23
N SER A 12 -15.64 -3.34 14.95
CA SER A 12 -14.68 -4.34 14.44
C SER A 12 -15.35 -5.69 14.15
N VAL A 13 -16.30 -6.11 14.99
CA VAL A 13 -17.14 -7.30 14.76
C VAL A 13 -18.04 -7.08 13.54
N LEU A 14 -18.72 -5.94 13.42
CA LEU A 14 -19.57 -5.62 12.26
C LEU A 14 -18.79 -5.56 10.93
N LEU A 15 -17.53 -5.11 10.95
CA LEU A 15 -16.64 -5.12 9.79
C LEU A 15 -16.14 -6.54 9.47
N GLY A 16 -15.84 -7.34 10.49
CA GLY A 16 -15.45 -8.75 10.34
C GLY A 16 -16.56 -9.63 9.76
N PHE A 17 -17.82 -9.32 10.10
CA PHE A 17 -19.02 -10.03 9.62
C PHE A 17 -19.73 -9.30 8.47
N GLN A 18 -19.06 -8.36 7.79
CA GLN A 18 -19.70 -7.49 6.79
C GLN A 18 -20.31 -8.28 5.62
N ARG A 19 -19.74 -9.43 5.24
CA ARG A 19 -20.29 -10.31 4.19
C ARG A 19 -21.52 -11.08 4.69
N GLU A 20 -21.47 -11.58 5.92
CA GLU A 20 -22.53 -12.36 6.56
C GLU A 20 -23.75 -11.48 6.87
N ILE A 21 -23.52 -10.29 7.45
CA ILE A 21 -24.57 -9.29 7.73
C ILE A 21 -25.34 -8.94 6.45
N ARG A 22 -24.67 -8.88 5.30
CA ARG A 22 -25.33 -8.63 4.00
C ARG A 22 -26.16 -9.80 3.50
N ALA A 23 -25.72 -11.04 3.76
CA ALA A 23 -26.46 -12.23 3.37
C ALA A 23 -27.82 -12.34 4.09
N PHE A 24 -27.93 -11.74 5.29
CA PHE A 24 -29.15 -11.76 6.10
C PHE A 24 -30.05 -10.52 5.95
N ILE A 25 -29.66 -9.52 5.15
CA ILE A 25 -30.40 -8.25 5.06
C ILE A 25 -31.01 -8.09 3.66
N ALA A 26 -32.34 -7.93 3.65
CA ALA A 26 -33.12 -7.73 2.44
C ALA A 26 -32.62 -6.51 1.64
N SER A 27 -32.66 -6.61 0.31
CA SER A 27 -32.12 -5.57 -0.59
C SER A 27 -32.72 -4.18 -0.37
N SER A 28 -33.96 -4.09 0.14
CA SER A 28 -34.63 -2.83 0.51
C SER A 28 -33.97 -2.12 1.69
N ASP A 29 -33.39 -2.87 2.64
CA ASP A 29 -32.80 -2.35 3.87
C ASP A 29 -31.29 -2.05 3.72
N GLN A 30 -30.67 -2.58 2.68
CA GLN A 30 -29.28 -2.26 2.32
C GLN A 30 -29.11 -0.77 2.01
N CYS A 31 -30.11 -0.14 1.38
CA CYS A 31 -30.13 1.31 1.16
C CYS A 31 -30.12 2.11 2.47
N ASN A 32 -30.80 1.63 3.52
CA ASN A 32 -30.82 2.29 4.82
C ASN A 32 -29.50 2.11 5.58
N LEU A 33 -28.86 0.95 5.48
CA LEU A 33 -27.52 0.72 6.04
C LEU A 33 -26.43 1.52 5.34
N SER A 34 -26.52 1.64 4.02
CA SER A 34 -25.63 2.48 3.23
C SER A 34 -25.75 3.97 3.60
N ARG A 35 -26.95 4.42 4.00
CA ARG A 35 -27.17 5.77 4.55
C ARG A 35 -26.64 5.94 5.97
N ALA A 36 -26.66 4.87 6.78
CA ALA A 36 -26.21 4.90 8.17
C ALA A 36 -24.68 4.89 8.31
N SER A 37 -23.94 4.37 7.33
CA SER A 37 -22.48 4.40 7.32
C SER A 37 -21.92 4.50 5.90
N TRP A 38 -21.03 5.47 5.70
CA TRP A 38 -20.25 5.66 4.47
C TRP A 38 -19.55 4.37 4.00
N TRP A 39 -19.18 3.50 4.95
CA TRP A 39 -18.59 2.19 4.69
C TRP A 39 -19.50 1.21 3.98
N PHE A 40 -20.77 1.10 4.40
CA PHE A 40 -21.74 0.20 3.76
C PHE A 40 -22.17 0.72 2.39
N TYR A 41 -22.12 2.04 2.18
CA TYR A 41 -22.37 2.70 0.89
C TYR A 41 -21.31 2.39 -0.16
N ARG A 42 -20.03 2.58 0.14
CA ARG A 42 -18.96 2.37 -0.85
C ARG A 42 -18.57 0.92 -1.10
N SER A 43 -18.83 0.03 -0.14
CA SER A 43 -18.64 -1.42 -0.33
C SER A 43 -19.78 -2.07 -1.11
N ALA A 44 -20.83 -1.32 -1.47
CA ALA A 44 -21.85 -1.69 -2.43
C ALA A 44 -21.44 -1.23 -3.84
N ARG A 45 -20.30 -1.70 -4.33
CA ARG A 45 -20.12 -1.70 -5.77
C ARG A 45 -20.87 -2.90 -6.32
N SER A 46 -21.91 -2.60 -7.09
CA SER A 46 -22.44 -3.53 -8.08
C SER A 46 -21.23 -4.13 -8.84
N PRO A 47 -21.23 -5.42 -9.22
CA PRO A 47 -20.23 -6.00 -10.10
C PRO A 47 -20.29 -5.28 -11.47
N GLY A 48 -19.78 -4.06 -11.50
CA GLY A 48 -19.86 -3.13 -12.59
C GLY A 48 -18.80 -3.55 -13.59
N HIS A 49 -19.22 -4.36 -14.55
CA HIS A 49 -18.46 -4.80 -15.73
C HIS A 49 -17.07 -5.33 -15.37
N ALA A 50 -16.96 -6.65 -15.28
CA ALA A 50 -15.70 -7.40 -15.28
C ALA A 50 -14.71 -6.79 -16.29
N GLY A 51 -13.81 -5.92 -15.83
CA GLY A 51 -12.76 -5.36 -16.65
C GLY A 51 -11.70 -6.44 -16.83
N SER A 52 -11.28 -6.70 -18.07
CA SER A 52 -10.02 -7.40 -18.33
C SER A 52 -8.88 -6.41 -18.19
N TRP A 53 -7.73 -6.81 -17.67
CA TRP A 53 -6.54 -5.95 -17.65
C TRP A 53 -6.16 -5.48 -19.06
N PRO A 54 -5.69 -4.22 -19.23
CA PRO A 54 -5.29 -3.68 -20.53
C PRO A 54 -4.27 -4.57 -21.22
N THR A 55 -4.46 -4.78 -22.51
CA THR A 55 -3.43 -5.34 -23.39
C THR A 55 -2.24 -4.37 -23.48
N ASP A 56 -1.07 -4.88 -23.86
CA ASP A 56 0.10 -4.02 -24.06
C ASP A 56 -0.14 -2.94 -25.12
N GLU A 57 -0.96 -3.20 -26.14
CA GLU A 57 -1.33 -2.23 -27.18
C GLU A 57 -2.19 -1.09 -26.60
N GLU A 58 -3.22 -1.41 -25.82
CA GLU A 58 -4.06 -0.42 -25.15
C GLU A 58 -3.26 0.41 -24.15
N LEU A 59 -2.40 -0.25 -23.38
CA LEU A 59 -1.49 0.43 -22.45
C LEU A 59 -0.55 1.38 -23.20
N ASN A 60 0.08 0.92 -24.28
CA ASN A 60 0.97 1.75 -25.09
C ASN A 60 0.23 2.95 -25.69
N ALA A 61 -0.99 2.78 -26.19
CA ALA A 61 -1.80 3.87 -26.71
C ALA A 61 -2.10 4.92 -25.63
N LEU A 62 -2.45 4.48 -24.41
CA LEU A 62 -2.68 5.37 -23.27
C LEU A 62 -1.40 6.10 -22.84
N VAL A 63 -0.25 5.40 -22.78
CA VAL A 63 1.06 6.01 -22.50
C VAL A 63 1.36 7.12 -23.50
N GLN A 64 1.17 6.88 -24.81
CA GLN A 64 1.47 7.88 -25.83
C GLN A 64 0.57 9.12 -25.70
N ARG A 65 -0.72 8.93 -25.43
CA ARG A 65 -1.66 10.06 -25.22
C ARG A 65 -1.33 10.86 -23.96
N LEU A 66 -1.05 10.18 -22.85
CA LEU A 66 -0.65 10.84 -21.60
C LEU A 66 0.66 11.58 -21.77
N HIS A 67 1.68 10.96 -22.37
CA HIS A 67 2.95 11.61 -22.66
C HIS A 67 2.78 12.84 -23.55
N ALA A 68 1.95 12.77 -24.59
CA ALA A 68 1.64 13.92 -25.45
C ALA A 68 0.93 15.05 -24.67
N ARG A 69 0.01 14.72 -23.75
CA ARG A 69 -0.69 15.70 -22.91
C ARG A 69 0.23 16.35 -21.88
N LEU A 70 1.05 15.56 -21.19
CA LEU A 70 2.10 16.01 -20.28
C LEU A 70 3.10 16.94 -21.00
N ALA A 71 3.46 16.62 -22.23
CA ALA A 71 4.35 17.42 -23.06
C ALA A 71 3.74 18.75 -23.55
N ARG A 72 2.41 18.81 -23.70
CA ARG A 72 1.65 19.98 -24.20
C ARG A 72 1.19 20.95 -23.11
N GLY A 73 1.55 20.69 -21.84
CA GLY A 73 1.12 21.39 -20.62
C GLY A 73 0.32 22.68 -20.83
N ARG A 74 -0.99 22.62 -20.53
CA ARG A 74 -2.01 23.66 -20.76
C ARG A 74 -1.41 25.06 -20.77
N GLY A 75 -1.26 25.62 -21.97
CA GLY A 75 -0.87 27.01 -22.15
C GLY A 75 -2.04 27.91 -21.79
N HIS A 76 -2.07 28.44 -20.57
CA HIS A 76 -2.56 29.77 -20.24
C HIS A 76 -2.26 30.06 -18.77
N HIS A 77 -1.55 31.16 -18.55
CA HIS A 77 -0.96 31.71 -17.32
C HIS A 77 0.49 31.31 -17.01
N ASP A 78 1.30 32.38 -16.99
CA ASP A 78 2.70 32.52 -16.57
C ASP A 78 3.83 32.08 -17.50
N VAL A 79 4.14 33.03 -18.39
CA VAL A 79 5.35 33.16 -19.22
C VAL A 79 6.65 33.24 -18.38
N CYS A 80 6.59 33.24 -17.05
CA CYS A 80 7.76 33.49 -16.19
C CYS A 80 8.33 32.27 -15.43
N LYS A 81 7.77 31.06 -15.54
CA LYS A 81 8.37 29.82 -14.94
C LYS A 81 8.96 28.90 -16.01
N LYS A 82 9.99 29.39 -16.71
CA LYS A 82 10.75 28.67 -17.75
C LYS A 82 11.97 27.88 -17.24
N ARG A 83 12.14 27.71 -15.92
CA ARG A 83 13.25 26.91 -15.36
C ARG A 83 12.74 25.53 -14.95
N ALA A 84 13.17 24.53 -15.73
CA ALA A 84 13.04 23.09 -15.49
C ALA A 84 11.60 22.53 -15.39
N ARG A 85 10.83 22.57 -16.50
CA ARG A 85 9.75 21.60 -16.68
C ARG A 85 10.38 20.22 -16.85
N MET A 86 10.44 19.44 -15.79
CA MET A 86 10.89 18.06 -15.84
C MET A 86 9.94 17.29 -16.78
N ARG A 87 10.44 16.86 -17.94
CA ARG A 87 9.67 16.12 -18.93
C ARG A 87 9.89 14.65 -18.67
N LEU A 88 8.84 13.94 -18.29
CA LEU A 88 8.87 12.49 -18.15
C LEU A 88 9.08 11.86 -19.53
N SER A 89 10.01 10.92 -19.62
CA SER A 89 10.15 10.08 -20.82
C SER A 89 8.95 9.16 -20.98
N VAL A 90 8.72 8.67 -22.21
CA VAL A 90 7.68 7.66 -22.50
C VAL A 90 7.85 6.42 -21.62
N ALA A 91 9.09 6.00 -21.36
CA ALA A 91 9.39 4.85 -20.49
C ALA A 91 8.96 5.12 -19.04
N GLN A 92 9.27 6.30 -18.50
CA GLN A 92 8.82 6.70 -17.15
C GLN A 92 7.30 6.78 -17.06
N VAL A 93 6.63 7.36 -18.06
CA VAL A 93 5.16 7.38 -18.11
C VAL A 93 4.58 5.96 -18.14
N ARG A 94 5.20 5.03 -18.87
CA ARG A 94 4.76 3.63 -18.92
C ARG A 94 4.89 2.93 -17.56
N VAL A 95 6.00 3.13 -16.85
CA VAL A 95 6.19 2.56 -15.50
C VAL A 95 5.17 3.15 -14.52
N LEU A 96 5.07 4.49 -14.45
CA LEU A 96 4.10 5.18 -13.61
C LEU A 96 2.67 4.73 -13.87
N LEU A 97 2.29 4.62 -15.14
CA LEU A 97 0.94 4.23 -15.51
C LEU A 97 0.62 2.79 -15.09
N ARG A 98 1.59 1.87 -15.19
CA ARG A 98 1.40 0.48 -14.73
C ARG A 98 1.10 0.44 -13.23
N ASP A 99 1.91 1.10 -12.41
CA ASP A 99 1.69 1.16 -10.97
C ASP A 99 0.39 1.89 -10.61
N LEU A 100 0.10 2.99 -11.30
CA LEU A 100 -1.10 3.78 -11.07
C LEU A 100 -2.38 3.05 -11.48
N LEU A 101 -2.35 2.20 -12.51
CA LEU A 101 -3.48 1.32 -12.85
C LEU A 101 -3.74 0.26 -11.79
N LEU A 102 -2.69 -0.28 -11.15
CA LEU A 102 -2.84 -1.20 -10.01
C LEU A 102 -3.50 -0.50 -8.82
N VAL A 103 -3.12 0.76 -8.56
CA VAL A 103 -3.71 1.56 -7.49
C VAL A 103 -5.15 1.98 -7.84
N ALA A 104 -5.38 2.50 -9.05
CA ALA A 104 -6.69 2.96 -9.50
C ALA A 104 -7.74 1.85 -9.61
N SER A 105 -7.32 0.62 -9.94
CA SER A 105 -8.21 -0.55 -9.93
C SER A 105 -8.52 -1.08 -8.54
N GLY A 106 -7.78 -0.62 -7.51
CA GLY A 106 -7.93 -1.07 -6.13
C GLY A 106 -7.20 -2.40 -5.82
N LEU A 107 -6.43 -2.95 -6.77
CA LEU A 107 -5.59 -4.13 -6.54
C LEU A 107 -4.44 -3.84 -5.58
N ARG A 108 -3.90 -2.61 -5.64
CA ARG A 108 -2.89 -2.10 -4.71
C ARG A 108 -3.47 -0.92 -3.93
N PRO A 109 -3.36 -0.85 -2.59
CA PRO A 109 -3.84 0.31 -1.84
C PRO A 109 -3.09 1.60 -2.20
N SER A 110 -1.78 1.50 -2.43
CA SER A 110 -0.93 2.64 -2.77
C SER A 110 0.39 2.21 -3.40
N CYS A 111 1.11 3.12 -4.04
CA CYS A 111 2.45 2.88 -4.57
C CYS A 111 3.35 4.11 -4.39
N LEU A 112 4.64 3.88 -4.16
CA LEU A 112 5.68 4.91 -4.16
C LEU A 112 6.17 5.14 -5.60
N VAL A 113 6.39 6.41 -5.96
CA VAL A 113 6.97 6.77 -7.25
C VAL A 113 8.50 6.78 -7.15
N ASP A 114 9.15 5.74 -7.67
CA ASP A 114 10.60 5.56 -7.61
C ASP A 114 11.31 5.81 -8.98
N CYS A 115 10.58 5.79 -10.09
CA CYS A 115 11.21 5.93 -11.41
C CYS A 115 11.59 7.37 -11.81
N CYS A 116 11.17 8.38 -11.04
CA CYS A 116 11.44 9.79 -11.29
C CYS A 116 11.11 10.68 -10.08
N ALA A 117 11.82 11.79 -9.92
CA ALA A 117 11.41 12.86 -9.00
C ALA A 117 10.14 13.55 -9.53
N LEU A 118 9.00 13.24 -8.93
CA LEU A 118 7.70 13.78 -9.35
C LEU A 118 7.36 15.01 -8.51
N THR A 119 7.17 16.17 -9.14
CA THR A 119 6.73 17.37 -8.40
C THR A 119 5.23 17.31 -8.13
N LYS A 120 4.76 18.10 -7.14
CA LYS A 120 3.35 18.29 -6.82
C LYS A 120 2.50 18.63 -8.05
N GLU A 121 2.98 19.57 -8.86
CA GLU A 121 2.27 20.06 -10.04
C GLU A 121 2.16 18.97 -11.10
N LEU A 122 3.24 18.20 -11.28
CA LEU A 122 3.28 17.12 -12.26
C LEU A 122 2.41 15.93 -11.83
N ALA A 123 2.39 15.59 -10.54
CA ALA A 123 1.48 14.59 -9.97
C ALA A 123 0.01 15.00 -10.16
N GLY A 124 -0.33 16.26 -9.86
CA GLY A 124 -1.67 16.79 -10.09
C GLY A 124 -2.07 16.79 -11.57
N LEU A 125 -1.14 17.16 -12.46
CA LEU A 125 -1.40 17.15 -13.90
C LEU A 125 -1.59 15.72 -14.44
N LEU A 126 -0.83 14.74 -13.94
CA LEU A 126 -1.01 13.34 -14.29
C LEU A 126 -2.38 12.82 -13.86
N LEU A 127 -2.79 13.06 -12.62
CA LEU A 127 -4.10 12.66 -12.10
C LEU A 127 -5.25 13.34 -12.85
N GLY A 128 -5.09 14.63 -13.19
CA GLY A 128 -6.04 15.35 -14.03
C GLY A 128 -6.16 14.75 -15.44
N CYS A 129 -5.02 14.43 -16.07
CA CYS A 129 -5.02 13.79 -17.39
C CYS A 129 -5.69 12.40 -17.36
N LEU A 130 -5.51 11.63 -16.29
CA LEU A 130 -6.16 10.33 -16.13
C LEU A 130 -7.66 10.44 -15.85
N ALA A 131 -8.07 11.45 -15.07
CA ALA A 131 -9.49 11.74 -14.88
C ALA A 131 -10.17 12.08 -16.22
N ASP A 132 -9.50 12.82 -17.10
CA ASP A 132 -10.00 13.11 -18.46
C ASP A 132 -10.11 11.86 -19.34
N GLU A 133 -9.35 10.79 -19.08
CA GLU A 133 -9.42 9.51 -19.81
C GLU A 133 -10.45 8.53 -19.20
N HIS A 134 -11.04 8.87 -18.04
CA HIS A 134 -11.95 7.99 -17.29
C HIS A 134 -13.16 7.56 -18.12
N GLU A 135 -13.70 8.40 -19.02
CA GLU A 135 -14.85 8.00 -19.84
C GLU A 135 -14.53 6.81 -20.75
N LEU A 136 -13.33 6.79 -21.34
CA LEU A 136 -12.87 5.74 -22.25
C LEU A 136 -12.43 4.47 -21.51
N TYR A 137 -11.95 4.62 -20.28
CA TYR A 137 -11.28 3.55 -19.53
C TYR A 137 -11.87 3.31 -18.13
N HIS A 138 -13.15 3.65 -17.93
CA HIS A 138 -13.88 3.45 -16.67
C HIS A 138 -13.85 1.99 -16.18
N LYS A 139 -13.56 1.04 -17.07
CA LYS A 139 -13.38 -0.38 -16.75
C LYS A 139 -12.17 -0.65 -15.85
N TRP A 140 -11.16 0.23 -15.86
CA TRP A 140 -9.89 0.04 -15.15
C TRP A 140 -9.55 1.19 -14.21
N LEU A 141 -10.07 2.37 -14.50
CA LEU A 141 -9.68 3.62 -13.86
C LEU A 141 -10.82 4.17 -13.03
N GLU A 142 -10.71 4.02 -11.73
CA GLU A 142 -11.47 4.81 -10.77
C GLU A 142 -10.62 5.95 -10.25
N ALA A 143 -10.11 6.75 -11.19
CA ALA A 143 -9.16 7.84 -10.92
C ALA A 143 -9.70 8.85 -9.89
N SER A 144 -11.02 8.97 -9.72
CA SER A 144 -11.66 9.80 -8.70
C SER A 144 -11.34 9.38 -7.26
N GLN A 145 -10.87 8.16 -7.05
CA GLN A 145 -10.50 7.63 -5.74
C GLN A 145 -9.00 7.69 -5.45
N VAL A 146 -8.18 8.02 -6.45
CA VAL A 146 -6.73 8.11 -6.28
C VAL A 146 -6.35 9.52 -5.86
N ARG A 147 -5.38 9.61 -4.95
CA ARG A 147 -4.75 10.84 -4.48
C ARG A 147 -3.25 10.72 -4.59
N ALA A 148 -2.57 11.81 -4.92
CA ALA A 148 -1.14 11.92 -4.74
C ALA A 148 -0.88 12.44 -3.32
N VAL A 149 -0.15 11.69 -2.51
CA VAL A 149 0.30 12.07 -1.18
C VAL A 149 1.78 12.38 -1.26
N LEU A 150 2.15 13.61 -0.92
CA LEU A 150 3.53 14.04 -0.77
C LEU A 150 3.91 13.88 0.69
N LEU A 151 4.98 13.12 0.92
CA LEU A 151 5.58 12.91 2.23
C LEU A 151 7.09 13.09 2.07
N ASP A 152 7.64 14.14 2.68
CA ASP A 152 9.08 14.45 2.70
C ASP A 152 9.75 14.36 1.31
N GLY A 153 9.14 15.02 0.32
CA GLY A 153 9.63 15.06 -1.06
C GLY A 153 9.30 13.84 -1.92
N ASN A 154 8.83 12.75 -1.32
CA ASN A 154 8.39 11.55 -2.04
C ASN A 154 6.91 11.59 -2.38
N VAL A 155 6.53 11.00 -3.52
CA VAL A 155 5.14 10.95 -3.98
C VAL A 155 4.60 9.53 -3.91
N PHE A 156 3.47 9.39 -3.23
CA PHE A 156 2.69 8.16 -3.18
C PHE A 156 1.38 8.36 -3.93
N PHE A 157 1.01 7.44 -4.81
CA PHE A 157 -0.38 7.36 -5.27
C PHE A 157 -1.15 6.44 -4.33
N VAL A 158 -2.26 6.93 -3.78
CA VAL A 158 -3.07 6.22 -2.80
C VAL A 158 -4.49 6.13 -3.30
N ASN A 159 -5.02 4.91 -3.42
CA ASN A 159 -6.44 4.67 -3.57
C ASN A 159 -7.06 4.78 -2.17
N VAL A 160 -7.81 5.86 -1.95
CA VAL A 160 -8.34 6.21 -0.62
C VAL A 160 -9.19 5.09 -0.05
N ASP A 161 -10.06 4.48 -0.86
CA ASP A 161 -10.96 3.43 -0.38
C ASP A 161 -10.21 2.14 -0.06
N ALA A 162 -9.27 1.75 -0.91
CA ALA A 162 -8.45 0.57 -0.69
C ALA A 162 -7.55 0.73 0.54
N PHE A 163 -6.89 1.88 0.67
CA PHE A 163 -6.03 2.20 1.81
C PHE A 163 -6.78 2.17 3.13
N VAL A 164 -7.87 2.94 3.25
CA VAL A 164 -8.59 3.03 4.54
C VAL A 164 -9.26 1.69 4.86
N ARG A 165 -9.82 0.98 3.87
CA ARG A 165 -10.36 -0.37 4.08
C ARG A 165 -9.30 -1.31 4.65
N GLU A 166 -8.11 -1.33 4.06
CA GLU A 166 -7.03 -2.20 4.51
C GLU A 166 -6.63 -1.89 5.96
N LYS A 167 -6.47 -0.61 6.30
CA LYS A 167 -6.13 -0.18 7.66
C LYS A 167 -7.24 -0.46 8.68
N MET A 168 -8.50 -0.43 8.27
CA MET A 168 -9.64 -0.74 9.15
C MET A 168 -9.81 -2.24 9.40
N VAL A 169 -9.59 -3.07 8.37
CA VAL A 169 -9.76 -4.53 8.45
C VAL A 169 -8.62 -5.19 9.22
N THR A 170 -7.40 -4.74 9.00
CA THR A 170 -6.23 -5.26 9.74
C THR A 170 -6.23 -4.76 11.19
N GLY A 171 -6.90 -3.64 11.49
CA GLY A 171 -6.65 -2.94 12.74
C GLY A 171 -5.16 -2.59 12.88
N LEU A 172 -4.82 -1.68 13.77
CA LEU A 172 -3.41 -1.27 13.91
C LEU A 172 -2.56 -2.33 14.66
N HIS A 173 -3.11 -3.55 14.82
CA HIS A 173 -2.59 -4.62 15.66
C HIS A 173 -2.06 -5.83 14.88
N TYR A 174 -2.48 -6.06 13.62
CA TYR A 174 -2.00 -7.22 12.83
C TYR A 174 -0.77 -6.92 11.96
N GLN A 175 -0.36 -5.66 11.91
CA GLN A 175 0.84 -5.18 11.24
C GLN A 175 2.10 -5.62 12.00
N MET A 176 3.07 -6.23 11.31
CA MET A 176 4.37 -6.53 11.92
C MET A 176 5.22 -5.27 11.86
N TYR A 177 5.58 -4.73 13.03
CA TYR A 177 6.54 -3.64 13.16
C TYR A 177 7.87 -4.20 13.66
N VAL A 178 8.95 -3.85 12.97
CA VAL A 178 10.29 -4.36 13.25
C VAL A 178 11.24 -3.20 13.47
N ASP A 179 11.88 -3.20 14.64
CA ASP A 179 12.95 -2.27 14.98
C ASP A 179 14.24 -2.76 14.33
N VAL A 180 14.83 -1.88 13.51
CA VAL A 180 16.08 -2.12 12.80
C VAL A 180 17.15 -1.07 13.14
N SER A 181 16.99 -0.39 14.28
CA SER A 181 17.94 0.61 14.78
C SER A 181 19.37 0.06 14.84
N ALA A 182 20.35 0.89 14.48
CA ALA A 182 21.76 0.51 14.45
C ALA A 182 22.32 0.05 15.81
N SER A 183 21.69 0.47 16.92
CA SER A 183 22.07 0.08 18.28
C SER A 183 21.72 -1.38 18.62
N LEU A 184 20.97 -2.08 17.76
CA LEU A 184 20.59 -3.48 17.96
C LEU A 184 21.57 -4.42 17.25
N ASP A 185 21.90 -5.54 17.90
CA ASP A 185 22.71 -6.61 17.28
C ASP A 185 21.99 -7.32 16.12
N ARG A 186 20.65 -7.33 16.17
CA ARG A 186 19.78 -7.91 15.14
C ARG A 186 18.40 -7.23 15.16
N PRO A 187 17.64 -7.29 14.05
CA PRO A 187 16.28 -6.77 14.00
C PRO A 187 15.40 -7.39 15.10
N THR A 188 14.58 -6.58 15.76
CA THR A 188 13.68 -7.04 16.82
C THR A 188 12.24 -6.65 16.53
N ARG A 189 11.28 -7.45 16.96
CA ARG A 189 9.86 -7.12 16.78
C ARG A 189 9.42 -6.10 17.83
N ILE A 190 8.86 -4.97 17.40
CA ILE A 190 8.27 -3.99 18.30
C ILE A 190 6.99 -4.59 18.89
N SER A 191 6.87 -4.56 20.22
CA SER A 191 5.80 -5.21 20.95
C SER A 191 5.16 -4.26 21.98
N ASN A 192 4.10 -4.69 22.65
CA ASN A 192 3.57 -3.93 23.80
C ASN A 192 4.26 -4.32 25.12
N SER A 193 5.45 -4.92 25.08
CA SER A 193 6.13 -5.43 26.27
C SER A 193 6.69 -4.32 27.16
N SER A 194 7.12 -3.20 26.57
CA SER A 194 7.63 -2.04 27.28
C SER A 194 6.77 -0.79 27.03
N LYS A 195 6.80 0.15 27.98
CA LYS A 195 6.08 1.42 27.85
C LYS A 195 6.54 2.24 26.65
N ALA A 196 7.84 2.18 26.32
CA ALA A 196 8.42 2.89 25.19
C ALA A 196 7.92 2.32 23.85
N GLU A 197 7.96 0.99 23.69
CA GLU A 197 7.46 0.32 22.48
C GLU A 197 5.94 0.48 22.32
N ALA A 198 5.17 0.37 23.41
CA ALA A 198 3.73 0.63 23.38
C ALA A 198 3.41 2.07 22.94
N SER A 199 4.22 3.04 23.35
CA SER A 199 4.09 4.44 22.93
C SER A 199 4.44 4.62 21.44
N ARG A 200 5.44 3.91 20.92
CA ARG A 200 5.78 3.89 19.48
C ARG A 200 4.64 3.32 18.64
N LEU A 201 4.12 2.16 19.04
CA LEU A 201 2.98 1.52 18.38
C LEU A 201 1.73 2.43 18.41
N GLN A 202 1.49 3.11 19.53
CA GLN A 202 0.44 4.10 19.63
C GLN A 202 0.67 5.29 18.70
N ALA A 203 1.90 5.78 18.54
CA ALA A 203 2.22 6.87 17.61
C ALA A 203 1.95 6.47 16.15
N PHE A 204 2.34 5.25 15.74
CA PHE A 204 2.02 4.72 14.41
C PHE A 204 0.51 4.62 14.19
N ALA A 205 -0.21 4.16 15.20
CA ALA A 205 -1.66 4.05 15.16
C ALA A 205 -2.34 5.41 15.01
N VAL A 206 -1.94 6.40 15.82
CA VAL A 206 -2.46 7.77 15.78
C VAL A 206 -2.19 8.41 14.42
N TRP A 207 -0.97 8.25 13.89
CA TRP A 207 -0.62 8.80 12.58
C TRP A 207 -1.45 8.15 11.47
N THR A 208 -1.60 6.82 11.47
CA THR A 208 -2.40 6.11 10.46
C THR A 208 -3.86 6.58 10.47
N VAL A 209 -4.44 6.77 11.66
CA VAL A 209 -5.79 7.34 11.83
C VAL A 209 -5.86 8.76 11.29
N SER A 210 -4.85 9.58 11.57
CA SER A 210 -4.77 10.95 11.04
C SER A 210 -4.71 10.95 9.51
N ALA A 211 -3.88 10.08 8.92
CA ALA A 211 -3.78 9.92 7.47
C ALA A 211 -5.12 9.56 6.84
N CYS A 212 -5.84 8.60 7.43
CA CYS A 212 -7.18 8.23 6.98
C CYS A 212 -8.17 9.41 7.09
N LYS A 213 -8.13 10.17 8.19
CA LYS A 213 -8.97 11.36 8.39
C LYS A 213 -8.71 12.46 7.39
N GLU A 214 -7.49 12.60 6.91
CA GLU A 214 -7.12 13.60 5.90
C GLU A 214 -7.53 13.13 4.49
N LEU A 215 -7.30 11.86 4.17
CA LEU A 215 -7.61 11.28 2.86
C LEU A 215 -9.12 11.20 2.57
N LEU A 216 -9.94 10.81 3.55
CA LEU A 216 -11.37 10.55 3.38
C LEU A 216 -12.20 11.78 2.93
N PRO A 217 -12.12 12.94 3.60
CA PRO A 217 -12.89 14.12 3.23
C PRO A 217 -12.23 14.95 2.13
N SER A 218 -10.98 14.64 1.74
CA SER A 218 -10.23 15.49 0.82
C SER A 218 -10.81 15.48 -0.60
N THR A 219 -11.14 16.68 -1.06
CA THR A 219 -11.45 16.96 -2.47
C THR A 219 -10.21 17.28 -3.30
N SER A 220 -9.07 17.56 -2.67
CA SER A 220 -7.82 17.83 -3.37
C SER A 220 -7.27 16.53 -3.94
N GLN A 221 -6.83 16.54 -5.21
CA GLN A 221 -6.14 15.41 -5.82
C GLN A 221 -4.72 15.21 -5.29
N VAL A 222 -4.12 16.27 -4.74
CA VAL A 222 -2.76 16.26 -4.22
C VAL A 222 -2.76 16.75 -2.78
N LEU A 223 -2.21 15.94 -1.88
CA LEU A 223 -2.15 16.17 -0.44
C LEU A 223 -0.70 16.23 0.00
N GLU A 224 -0.36 17.22 0.82
CA GLU A 224 0.95 17.31 1.45
C GLU A 224 0.82 16.91 2.91
N MET A 225 1.37 15.76 3.24
CA MET A 225 1.36 15.24 4.60
C MET A 225 2.69 15.56 5.26
N LYS A 226 2.62 16.18 6.44
CA LYS A 226 3.82 16.44 7.25
C LYS A 226 4.16 15.20 8.06
N ARG A 227 5.41 14.76 7.98
CA ARG A 227 5.94 13.76 8.91
C ARG A 227 6.05 14.35 10.32
N PRO A 228 5.51 13.67 11.35
CA PRO A 228 5.83 14.02 12.73
C PRO A 228 7.31 13.75 13.00
N SER A 229 7.99 14.66 13.72
CA SER A 229 9.40 14.50 14.07
C SER A 229 9.71 13.23 14.86
N THR A 230 8.71 12.68 15.56
CA THR A 230 8.82 11.45 16.34
C THR A 230 8.75 10.17 15.51
N LEU A 231 8.49 10.25 14.21
CA LEU A 231 8.33 9.10 13.32
C LEU A 231 9.35 9.14 12.19
N ASN A 232 9.89 7.98 11.84
CA ASN A 232 10.81 7.83 10.71
C ASN A 232 10.03 7.79 9.37
N ALA A 233 10.62 8.37 8.33
CA ALA A 233 10.08 8.39 6.97
C ALA A 233 9.86 6.98 6.38
N THR A 234 10.80 6.04 6.60
CA THR A 234 10.70 4.63 6.19
C THR A 234 9.46 3.96 6.80
N THR A 235 9.19 4.22 8.08
CA THR A 235 8.02 3.68 8.77
C THR A 235 6.72 4.20 8.18
N LEU A 236 6.66 5.51 7.94
CA LEU A 236 5.50 6.13 7.31
C LEU A 236 5.29 5.63 5.89
N ALA A 237 6.35 5.43 5.11
CA ALA A 237 6.30 4.83 3.79
C ALA A 237 5.71 3.42 3.85
N GLY A 238 6.22 2.56 4.73
CA GLY A 238 5.71 1.20 4.90
C GLY A 238 4.23 1.18 5.32
N ILE A 239 3.82 2.10 6.19
CA ILE A 239 2.40 2.27 6.57
C ILE A 239 1.58 2.69 5.36
N LEU A 240 1.99 3.72 4.60
CA LEU A 240 1.29 4.19 3.40
C LEU A 240 1.13 3.07 2.37
N LEU A 241 2.22 2.33 2.12
CA LEU A 241 2.30 1.20 1.19
C LEU A 241 1.47 -0.02 1.63
N CYS A 242 0.94 -0.02 2.86
CA CYS A 242 0.21 -1.15 3.42
C CYS A 242 1.01 -2.47 3.39
N TYR A 243 2.33 -2.37 3.52
CA TYR A 243 3.19 -3.54 3.60
C TYR A 243 2.88 -4.36 4.86
N PRO A 244 2.87 -5.70 4.83
CA PRO A 244 2.62 -6.54 6.01
C PRO A 244 3.73 -6.51 7.08
N CYS A 245 4.93 -6.06 6.69
CA CYS A 245 6.07 -5.81 7.56
C CYS A 245 6.52 -4.35 7.37
N VAL A 246 6.64 -3.60 8.46
CA VAL A 246 7.06 -2.19 8.47
C VAL A 246 8.27 -2.04 9.37
N TYR A 247 9.34 -1.47 8.82
CA TYR A 247 10.55 -1.18 9.56
C TYR A 247 10.47 0.18 10.24
N ASP A 248 11.06 0.27 11.42
CA ASP A 248 11.25 1.51 12.17
C ASP A 248 12.68 1.58 12.68
N MET A 249 13.23 2.80 12.67
CA MET A 249 14.56 3.12 13.15
C MET A 249 14.41 4.25 14.16
N LEU A 250 14.82 3.99 15.40
CA LEU A 250 14.90 5.01 16.42
C LEU A 250 15.97 6.02 15.99
N VAL A 251 15.54 7.25 15.76
CA VAL A 251 16.46 8.36 15.51
C VAL A 251 16.99 8.83 16.86
N ASP A 252 18.14 8.32 17.27
CA ASP A 252 18.89 8.83 18.41
C ASP A 252 19.67 10.08 17.96
N GLY A 253 19.04 11.26 17.95
CA GLY A 253 19.75 12.52 17.73
C GLY A 253 18.90 13.72 17.32
N ASP A 254 19.29 14.90 17.81
CA ASP A 254 18.72 16.23 17.51
C ASP A 254 19.17 16.81 16.14
N GLU A 255 19.99 16.08 15.37
CA GLU A 255 20.49 16.56 14.09
C GLU A 255 19.63 16.04 12.93
N ALA A 256 19.06 16.97 12.17
CA ALA A 256 18.33 16.71 10.94
C ALA A 256 19.30 16.26 9.85
N VAL A 257 19.70 14.99 9.91
CA VAL A 257 20.38 14.29 8.81
C VAL A 257 19.35 14.12 7.67
N ASP A 258 19.81 14.31 6.42
CA ASP A 258 18.97 14.25 5.20
C ASP A 258 17.88 13.17 5.29
N GLU A 259 16.62 13.56 5.09
CA GLU A 259 15.42 12.85 5.57
C GLU A 259 15.19 11.44 4.98
N TRP A 260 15.96 11.06 3.96
CA TRP A 260 15.97 9.74 3.30
C TRP A 260 17.39 9.26 2.96
N SER A 261 18.40 9.84 3.61
CA SER A 261 19.79 9.42 3.44
C SER A 261 20.02 8.02 3.99
N GLU A 262 21.14 7.39 3.60
CA GLU A 262 21.52 6.07 4.10
C GLU A 262 21.63 6.07 5.63
N GLN A 263 20.59 5.59 6.30
CA GLN A 263 20.57 5.42 7.75
C GLN A 263 21.19 4.06 8.08
N GLU A 264 22.19 4.08 8.97
CA GLU A 264 22.76 2.86 9.52
C GLU A 264 21.64 2.04 10.18
N ASN A 265 21.58 0.75 9.86
CA ASN A 265 20.57 -0.17 10.35
C ASN A 265 21.18 -1.56 10.55
N CYS A 266 20.53 -2.38 11.38
CA CYS A 266 21.01 -3.73 11.69
C CYS A 266 20.52 -4.80 10.70
N LEU A 267 19.97 -4.45 9.52
CA LEU A 267 19.56 -5.43 8.50
C LEU A 267 20.73 -5.98 7.70
N ALA A 268 21.89 -5.31 7.70
CA ALA A 268 23.06 -5.77 6.97
C ALA A 268 23.41 -7.20 7.40
N LEU A 269 23.64 -8.08 6.42
CA LEU A 269 24.02 -9.49 6.62
C LEU A 269 22.97 -10.36 7.32
N CYS A 270 21.80 -9.82 7.69
CA CYS A 270 20.68 -10.61 8.18
C CYS A 270 20.07 -11.43 7.04
N PRO A 271 19.84 -12.74 7.21
CA PRO A 271 19.14 -13.52 6.21
C PRO A 271 17.65 -13.11 6.20
N LEU A 272 17.09 -12.91 5.00
CA LEU A 272 15.73 -12.39 4.81
C LEU A 272 14.86 -13.38 4.02
N PHE A 273 13.58 -13.45 4.35
CA PHE A 273 12.56 -13.95 3.45
C PHE A 273 12.08 -12.79 2.58
N LEU A 274 12.08 -12.98 1.26
CA LEU A 274 11.45 -12.10 0.29
C LEU A 274 10.07 -12.67 -0.02
N LEU A 275 9.04 -11.93 0.34
CA LEU A 275 7.66 -12.27 0.03
C LEU A 275 7.19 -11.41 -1.13
N GLN A 276 6.63 -12.06 -2.13
CA GLN A 276 6.04 -11.42 -3.29
C GLN A 276 4.57 -11.78 -3.36
N THR A 277 3.70 -10.77 -3.33
CA THR A 277 2.27 -10.92 -3.63
C THR A 277 2.07 -10.60 -5.11
N ALA A 278 1.30 -11.43 -5.81
CA ALA A 278 1.08 -11.27 -7.24
C ALA A 278 -0.36 -11.60 -7.65
N ALA A 279 -0.85 -10.87 -8.64
CA ALA A 279 -2.11 -11.14 -9.31
C ALA A 279 -1.85 -11.96 -10.57
N LEU A 280 -2.37 -13.19 -10.63
CA LEU A 280 -2.37 -14.00 -11.84
C LEU A 280 -3.61 -13.65 -12.67
N LEU A 281 -3.41 -13.41 -13.97
CA LEU A 281 -4.47 -13.24 -14.96
C LEU A 281 -4.54 -14.47 -15.84
N PRO A 282 -5.44 -15.43 -15.55
CA PRO A 282 -5.42 -16.74 -16.20
C PRO A 282 -5.63 -16.65 -17.73
N GLN A 283 -6.45 -15.70 -18.18
CA GLN A 283 -6.76 -15.51 -19.60
C GLN A 283 -5.56 -15.01 -20.42
N GLN A 284 -4.63 -14.29 -19.79
CA GLN A 284 -3.44 -13.74 -20.43
C GLN A 284 -2.16 -14.51 -20.09
N GLN A 285 -2.25 -15.51 -19.18
CA GLN A 285 -1.09 -16.16 -18.57
C GLN A 285 -0.05 -15.17 -18.04
N LEU A 286 -0.54 -14.03 -17.54
CA LEU A 286 0.29 -12.93 -17.06
C LEU A 286 0.25 -12.89 -15.54
N GLU A 287 1.41 -12.81 -14.93
CA GLU A 287 1.54 -12.60 -13.50
C GLU A 287 2.03 -11.17 -13.24
N ILE A 288 1.31 -10.43 -12.41
CA ILE A 288 1.62 -9.05 -12.07
C ILE A 288 2.02 -8.98 -10.60
N ALA A 289 3.28 -8.61 -10.34
CA ALA A 289 3.77 -8.35 -8.99
C ALA A 289 3.07 -7.14 -8.36
N LEU A 290 2.50 -7.34 -7.17
CA LEU A 290 1.74 -6.32 -6.44
C LEU A 290 2.50 -5.78 -5.23
N HIS A 291 3.15 -6.61 -4.43
CA HIS A 291 4.04 -6.10 -3.39
C HIS A 291 5.20 -7.05 -3.28
N GLU A 292 6.39 -6.48 -3.09
CA GLU A 292 7.60 -7.20 -2.77
C GLU A 292 8.15 -6.60 -1.48
N PHE A 293 8.31 -7.42 -0.45
CA PHE A 293 8.81 -6.97 0.85
C PHE A 293 9.65 -8.06 1.51
N SER A 294 10.57 -7.64 2.36
CA SER A 294 11.45 -8.52 3.10
C SER A 294 11.01 -8.68 4.56
N VAL A 295 11.37 -9.80 5.18
CA VAL A 295 11.24 -10.03 6.62
C VAL A 295 12.48 -10.78 7.12
N PRO A 296 13.11 -10.38 8.23
CA PRO A 296 14.21 -11.12 8.83
C PRO A 296 13.79 -12.56 9.20
N GLN A 297 14.61 -13.55 8.82
CA GLN A 297 14.24 -14.97 8.95
C GLN A 297 14.05 -15.38 10.42
N HIS A 298 14.93 -14.93 11.32
CA HIS A 298 14.87 -15.29 12.74
C HIS A 298 13.56 -14.87 13.40
N LEU A 299 12.97 -13.73 13.00
CA LEU A 299 11.67 -13.26 13.51
C LEU A 299 10.51 -14.20 13.15
N LEU A 300 10.70 -15.09 12.18
CA LEU A 300 9.73 -16.06 11.72
C LEU A 300 10.10 -17.50 12.12
N GLU A 301 11.34 -17.75 12.54
CA GLU A 301 11.85 -19.09 12.87
C GLU A 301 11.85 -19.39 14.38
N ASP A 302 11.87 -18.36 15.25
CA ASP A 302 12.00 -18.47 16.71
C ASP A 302 10.76 -19.06 17.44
N CYS A 303 10.24 -20.20 17.01
CA CYS A 303 9.16 -20.89 17.73
C CYS A 303 9.53 -22.23 18.37
N ASN A 304 10.73 -22.80 18.17
CA ASN A 304 11.14 -24.03 18.86
C ASN A 304 12.65 -24.01 19.15
N ASP A 305 13.05 -23.49 20.31
CA ASP A 305 14.39 -23.74 20.87
C ASP A 305 14.48 -25.09 21.61
N GLU A 306 13.40 -25.88 21.62
CA GLU A 306 13.43 -27.22 22.20
C GLU A 306 12.77 -28.21 21.24
N GLU A 307 13.55 -29.21 20.83
CA GLU A 307 13.13 -30.43 20.11
C GLU A 307 12.86 -30.30 18.59
N GLN A 308 13.91 -30.48 17.78
CA GLN A 308 14.03 -31.60 16.83
C GLN A 308 15.28 -31.46 15.94
N GLU A 309 16.40 -32.01 16.42
CA GLU A 309 17.38 -32.62 15.52
C GLU A 309 16.79 -33.93 15.01
N GLN A 310 16.08 -33.92 13.87
CA GLN A 310 16.00 -35.08 12.99
C GLN A 310 15.30 -34.76 11.65
N GLU A 311 15.89 -35.32 10.60
CA GLU A 311 15.32 -35.57 9.26
C GLU A 311 15.40 -34.44 8.22
N LEU A 312 16.59 -34.43 7.62
CA LEU A 312 16.91 -33.97 6.27
C LEU A 312 16.18 -34.83 5.21
N ASP A 313 14.94 -34.48 4.83
CA ASP A 313 14.47 -34.73 3.45
C ASP A 313 13.22 -33.90 3.04
N ARG A 314 13.40 -33.07 2.00
CA ARG A 314 12.45 -32.66 0.95
C ARG A 314 10.97 -32.43 1.32
N HIS A 315 10.71 -31.34 2.03
CA HIS A 315 9.79 -30.27 1.63
C HIS A 315 10.12 -29.12 2.57
N VAL A 316 10.21 -27.88 2.08
CA VAL A 316 10.48 -26.72 2.96
C VAL A 316 9.29 -26.62 3.92
N ASP A 317 9.44 -27.21 5.10
CA ASP A 317 8.47 -27.05 6.16
C ASP A 317 8.62 -25.62 6.68
N LEU A 318 7.94 -24.71 5.98
CA LEU A 318 7.89 -23.30 6.33
C LEU A 318 7.50 -23.22 7.81
N SER A 319 8.21 -22.39 8.57
CA SER A 319 7.90 -22.19 9.98
C SER A 319 6.42 -21.79 10.16
N PRO A 320 5.79 -22.11 11.30
CA PRO A 320 4.39 -21.76 11.55
C PRO A 320 4.09 -20.27 11.35
N LEU A 321 5.04 -19.39 11.73
CA LEU A 321 4.91 -17.95 11.53
C LEU A 321 5.02 -17.53 10.07
N LEU A 322 5.89 -18.18 9.28
CA LEU A 322 5.98 -17.91 7.84
C LEU A 322 4.73 -18.42 7.10
N LYS A 323 4.19 -19.58 7.47
CA LYS A 323 2.90 -20.08 6.98
C LYS A 323 1.77 -19.09 7.31
N LEU A 324 1.74 -18.56 8.53
CA LEU A 324 0.76 -17.57 8.97
C LEU A 324 0.88 -16.24 8.21
N LEU A 325 2.11 -15.74 8.01
CA LEU A 325 2.37 -14.52 7.25
C LEU A 325 1.93 -14.68 5.79
N ARG A 326 2.27 -15.81 5.16
CA ARG A 326 1.84 -16.13 3.79
C ARG A 326 0.31 -16.17 3.68
N ALA A 327 -0.36 -16.82 4.63
CA ALA A 327 -1.82 -16.88 4.67
C ALA A 327 -2.45 -15.48 4.83
N ARG A 328 -1.86 -14.61 5.66
CA ARG A 328 -2.31 -13.21 5.80
C ARG A 328 -2.15 -12.43 4.50
N CYS A 329 -1.01 -12.57 3.82
CA CYS A 329 -0.78 -11.93 2.52
C CYS A 329 -1.79 -12.39 1.48
N LEU A 330 -2.08 -13.70 1.43
CA LEU A 330 -3.10 -14.26 0.55
C LEU A 330 -4.50 -13.70 0.86
N LEU A 331 -4.89 -13.64 2.13
CA LEU A 331 -6.18 -13.08 2.55
C LEU A 331 -6.31 -11.60 2.23
N GLN A 332 -5.25 -10.80 2.49
CA GLN A 332 -5.19 -9.39 2.13
C GLN A 332 -5.35 -9.21 0.63
N LEU A 333 -4.59 -9.98 -0.17
CA LEU A 333 -4.65 -9.93 -1.61
C LEU A 333 -6.03 -10.34 -2.15
N GLN A 334 -6.62 -11.42 -1.63
CA GLN A 334 -7.95 -11.85 -2.05
C GLN A 334 -9.00 -10.78 -1.77
N ARG A 335 -8.92 -10.09 -0.63
CA ARG A 335 -9.81 -8.95 -0.31
C ARG A 335 -9.61 -7.80 -1.29
N SER A 336 -8.38 -7.46 -1.64
CA SER A 336 -8.10 -6.43 -2.65
C SER A 336 -8.68 -6.83 -4.01
N ILE A 337 -8.53 -8.09 -4.43
CA ILE A 337 -9.11 -8.61 -5.67
C ILE A 337 -10.63 -8.54 -5.63
N ASP A 338 -11.28 -9.07 -4.58
CA ASP A 338 -12.73 -9.09 -4.39
C ASP A 338 -13.37 -7.69 -4.43
N HIS A 339 -12.60 -6.66 -4.07
CA HIS A 339 -13.04 -5.27 -4.06
C HIS A 339 -12.47 -4.42 -5.21
N SER A 340 -11.66 -5.01 -6.09
CA SER A 340 -11.15 -4.36 -7.29
C SER A 340 -12.18 -4.39 -8.42
N CYS A 341 -12.04 -3.51 -9.41
CA CYS A 341 -12.84 -3.59 -10.64
C CYS A 341 -12.50 -4.80 -11.53
N LEU A 342 -11.49 -5.60 -11.15
CA LEU A 342 -10.94 -6.70 -11.95
C LEU A 342 -11.23 -8.09 -11.32
N ALA A 343 -12.01 -8.14 -10.24
CA ALA A 343 -12.21 -9.30 -9.36
C ALA A 343 -12.46 -10.64 -10.08
N SER A 344 -13.24 -10.64 -11.17
CA SER A 344 -13.63 -11.84 -11.91
C SER A 344 -12.54 -12.42 -12.82
N SER A 345 -11.42 -11.73 -12.99
CA SER A 345 -10.38 -12.07 -13.97
C SER A 345 -9.02 -12.42 -13.36
N ILE A 346 -8.91 -12.39 -12.02
CA ILE A 346 -7.64 -12.43 -11.31
C ILE A 346 -7.65 -13.50 -10.21
N GLN A 347 -6.52 -14.17 -10.02
CA GLN A 347 -6.26 -15.08 -8.91
C GLN A 347 -5.11 -14.57 -8.05
N ALA A 348 -5.23 -14.76 -6.73
CA ALA A 348 -4.20 -14.38 -5.77
C ALA A 348 -3.04 -15.39 -5.77
N GLN A 349 -1.79 -14.89 -5.83
CA GLN A 349 -0.58 -15.68 -5.62
C GLN A 349 0.32 -15.03 -4.59
N VAL A 350 0.98 -15.86 -3.77
CA VAL A 350 2.02 -15.43 -2.84
C VAL A 350 3.19 -16.38 -2.93
N HIS A 351 4.33 -15.82 -3.34
CA HIS A 351 5.62 -16.49 -3.45
C HIS A 351 6.50 -16.11 -2.28
N VAL A 352 7.32 -17.07 -1.85
CA VAL A 352 8.28 -16.89 -0.76
C VAL A 352 9.63 -17.36 -1.29
N HIS A 353 10.61 -16.46 -1.24
CA HIS A 353 11.97 -16.72 -1.66
C HIS A 353 12.92 -16.43 -0.49
N THR A 354 13.96 -17.24 -0.35
CA THR A 354 15.02 -17.01 0.62
C THR A 354 16.12 -16.19 -0.05
N ARG A 355 16.50 -15.03 0.52
CA ARG A 355 17.61 -14.21 0.02
C ARG A 355 18.48 -13.71 1.17
N LYS A 356 19.79 -13.65 0.92
CA LYS A 356 20.72 -12.87 1.74
C LYS A 356 21.03 -11.59 0.98
N LEU A 357 20.72 -10.44 1.57
CA LEU A 357 21.07 -9.15 0.98
C LEU A 357 22.36 -8.66 1.65
N HIS A 358 23.37 -8.39 0.83
CA HIS A 358 24.67 -7.90 1.32
C HIS A 358 24.59 -6.43 1.78
N HIS A 359 23.65 -5.66 1.21
CA HIS A 359 23.34 -4.29 1.61
C HIS A 359 21.81 -4.09 1.52
N VAL A 360 21.22 -3.49 2.56
CA VAL A 360 19.81 -3.09 2.56
C VAL A 360 19.76 -1.59 2.86
N ALA A 361 19.64 -0.79 1.81
CA ALA A 361 19.17 0.58 1.94
C ALA A 361 17.65 0.53 2.12
N LEU A 362 17.14 1.15 3.17
CA LEU A 362 15.72 1.17 3.55
C LEU A 362 15.01 2.43 3.07
#